data_AF-A0A7J4S7I0-F1
#
_entry.id   AF-A0A7J4S7I0-F1
#
_cell.length_a   1.000
_cell.length_b   1.000
_cell.length_c   1.000
_cell.angle_alpha   90.00
_cell.angle_beta   90.00
_cell.angle_gamma   90.00
#
_symmetry.space_group_name_H-M   'P 1'
#
loop_
_entity.id
_entity.type
_entity.pdbx_description
1 polymer ?
#
loop_
_entity_poly.entity_id
_entity_poly.type
_entity_poly.pdbx_seq_one_letter_code
_entity_poly.pdbx_strand_id
1 'polypeptide(L)'
;MRPVWATVLWNGGVIAPMIDNLQIGDYGEYHSVILINHQEIIIAGTHETVIYDHTSKDISSIDYSSVAGIGDKYNSAWLFNGKDSKSVMRYDDGSWSVETLPHQLPIEVETFGFDGVSIYLHGVDDNGAPKVMTFDTSAVGSIESGSGFINLAFIIISLIMLALMATNIVEKLRKEIA
;
A
#
# COMPACT_ATOMS: atom_id res chain seq x y z
N MET A 1 27.04 -0.13 3.57
CA MET A 1 27.04 0.56 2.26
C MET A 1 26.07 1.73 2.35
N ARG A 2 26.33 2.88 1.71
CA ARG A 2 25.37 4.00 1.65
C ARG A 2 24.66 3.98 0.30
N PRO A 3 23.34 3.82 0.25
CA PRO A 3 22.63 3.78 -1.02
C PRO A 3 22.47 5.20 -1.58
N VAL A 4 22.36 5.31 -2.90
CA VAL A 4 22.27 6.60 -3.60
C VAL A 4 21.17 6.50 -4.64
N TRP A 5 20.37 7.57 -4.75
CA TRP A 5 19.44 7.75 -5.85
C TRP A 5 19.60 9.15 -6.45
N ALA A 6 19.23 9.29 -7.72
CA ALA A 6 19.36 10.55 -8.43
C ALA A 6 18.19 10.73 -9.41
N THR A 7 17.80 11.98 -9.61
CA THR A 7 16.92 12.36 -10.72
C THR A 7 17.77 12.82 -11.89
N VAL A 8 17.28 12.54 -13.10
CA VAL A 8 17.98 12.85 -14.34
C VAL A 8 17.08 13.72 -15.20
N LEU A 9 17.62 14.84 -15.67
CA LEU A 9 17.01 15.67 -16.71
C LEU A 9 17.40 15.11 -18.07
N TRP A 10 16.41 14.63 -18.80
CA TRP A 10 16.57 14.19 -20.18
C TRP A 10 15.29 14.40 -20.97
N ASN A 11 15.42 14.96 -22.18
CA ASN A 11 14.29 15.26 -23.06
C ASN A 11 14.11 14.21 -24.18
N GLY A 12 14.80 13.07 -24.10
CA GLY A 12 14.77 12.03 -25.14
C GLY A 12 15.53 12.38 -26.43
N GLY A 13 16.22 13.52 -26.46
CA GLY A 13 16.95 14.00 -27.63
C GLY A 13 18.40 13.48 -27.72
N VAL A 14 19.19 14.12 -28.58
CA VAL A 14 20.61 13.78 -28.81
C VAL A 14 21.57 14.30 -27.75
N ILE A 15 21.07 15.10 -26.80
CA ILE A 15 21.86 15.61 -25.66
C ILE A 15 21.94 14.53 -24.59
N ALA A 16 23.12 14.36 -24.01
CA ALA A 16 23.34 13.39 -22.94
C ALA A 16 22.47 13.73 -21.71
N PRO A 17 21.89 12.72 -21.02
CA PRO A 17 21.18 12.93 -19.76
C PRO A 17 22.07 13.60 -18.71
N MET A 18 21.51 14.51 -17.91
CA MET A 18 22.23 15.22 -16.85
C MET A 18 21.59 14.94 -15.49
N ILE A 19 22.40 14.78 -14.44
CA ILE A 19 21.89 14.66 -13.07
C ILE A 19 21.29 16.02 -12.65
N ASP A 20 20.05 16.00 -12.15
CA ASP A 20 19.36 17.17 -11.59
C ASP A 20 19.51 17.23 -10.07
N ASN A 21 19.26 16.08 -9.41
CA ASN A 21 19.39 15.94 -7.97
C ASN A 21 20.07 14.62 -7.64
N LEU A 22 20.87 14.61 -6.58
CA LEU A 22 21.57 13.44 -6.04
C LEU A 22 21.33 13.39 -4.54
N GLN A 23 20.83 12.26 -4.06
CA GLN A 23 20.57 12.02 -2.65
C GLN A 23 21.34 10.79 -2.19
N ILE A 24 22.01 10.93 -1.04
CA ILE A 24 22.79 9.87 -0.42
C ILE A 24 22.05 9.48 0.85
N GLY A 25 21.55 8.24 0.90
CA GLY A 25 20.90 7.68 2.08
C GLY A 25 21.90 7.28 3.15
N ASP A 26 21.39 6.90 4.31
CA ASP A 26 22.22 6.63 5.49
C ASP A 26 22.96 5.28 5.38
N TYR A 27 22.21 4.19 5.24
CA TYR A 27 22.73 2.84 5.05
C TYR A 27 21.67 1.89 4.48
N GLY A 28 22.11 0.72 4.04
CA GLY A 28 21.26 -0.28 3.40
C GLY A 28 21.32 -0.17 1.89
N GLU A 29 20.27 -0.64 1.22
CA GLU A 29 20.15 -0.71 -0.23
C GLU A 29 18.75 -0.27 -0.68
N TYR A 30 18.67 0.43 -1.81
CA TYR A 30 17.40 0.67 -2.50
C TYR A 30 17.17 -0.46 -3.51
N HIS A 31 16.04 -1.15 -3.41
CA HIS A 31 15.76 -2.34 -4.21
C HIS A 31 14.58 -2.17 -5.19
N SER A 32 13.66 -1.24 -4.93
CA SER A 32 12.50 -0.99 -5.81
C SER A 32 12.27 0.50 -6.04
N VAL A 33 11.86 0.84 -7.26
CA VAL A 33 11.35 2.17 -7.62
C VAL A 33 9.94 1.99 -8.18
N ILE A 34 8.96 2.61 -7.53
CA ILE A 34 7.53 2.43 -7.79
C ILE A 34 6.93 3.79 -8.15
N LEU A 35 6.27 3.88 -9.30
CA LEU A 35 5.58 5.10 -9.72
C LEU A 35 4.13 5.07 -9.24
N ILE A 36 3.70 6.16 -8.58
CA ILE A 36 2.36 6.34 -8.05
C ILE A 36 1.73 7.59 -8.69
N ASN A 37 0.51 7.43 -9.24
CA ASN A 37 -0.30 8.53 -9.80
C ASN A 37 0.42 9.40 -10.87
N HIS A 38 1.49 8.90 -11.49
CA HIS A 38 2.35 9.71 -12.38
C HIS A 38 2.85 11.02 -11.73
N GLN A 39 3.02 11.06 -10.40
CA GLN A 39 3.46 12.25 -9.65
C GLN A 39 4.48 11.87 -8.59
N GLU A 40 4.17 10.85 -7.80
CA GLU A 40 5.00 10.40 -6.70
C GLU A 40 5.81 9.16 -7.11
N ILE A 41 7.04 9.10 -6.64
CA ILE A 41 7.94 7.96 -6.82
C ILE A 41 8.30 7.46 -5.43
N ILE A 42 8.04 6.19 -5.17
CA ILE A 42 8.46 5.50 -3.95
C ILE A 42 9.73 4.73 -4.27
N ILE A 43 10.78 5.01 -3.51
CA ILE A 43 12.06 4.30 -3.57
C ILE A 43 12.14 3.46 -2.30
N ALA A 44 11.84 2.17 -2.43
CA ALA A 44 11.83 1.24 -1.30
C ALA A 44 13.24 0.72 -1.02
N GLY A 45 13.60 0.71 0.26
CA GLY A 45 14.90 0.26 0.71
C GLY A 45 14.84 -0.67 1.91
N THR A 46 15.98 -1.31 2.17
CA THR A 46 16.16 -2.24 3.28
C THR A 46 16.25 -1.57 4.65
N HIS A 47 16.31 -0.24 4.68
CA HIS A 47 16.36 0.54 5.92
C HIS A 47 15.30 1.63 5.94
N GLU A 48 15.28 2.48 4.92
CA GLU A 48 14.30 3.56 4.76
C GLU A 48 13.54 3.42 3.44
N THR A 49 12.36 4.04 3.40
CA THR A 49 11.59 4.24 2.17
C THR A 49 11.53 5.73 1.88
N VAL A 50 11.87 6.13 0.65
CA VAL A 50 11.83 7.54 0.23
C VAL A 50 10.63 7.77 -0.67
N ILE A 51 9.94 8.88 -0.47
CA ILE A 51 8.89 9.37 -1.38
C ILE A 51 9.41 10.66 -2.01
N TYR A 52 9.34 10.70 -3.33
CA TYR A 52 9.73 11.84 -4.14
C TYR A 52 8.56 12.29 -5.02
N ASP A 53 8.09 13.52 -4.82
CA ASP A 53 7.13 14.18 -5.73
C ASP A 53 7.91 14.92 -6.81
N HIS A 54 7.81 14.49 -8.06
CA HIS A 54 8.56 15.14 -9.14
C HIS A 54 7.94 16.45 -9.65
N THR A 55 6.70 16.76 -9.25
CA THR A 55 6.00 18.03 -9.55
C THR A 55 6.45 19.12 -8.61
N SER A 56 6.43 18.87 -7.29
CA SER A 56 6.89 19.84 -6.29
C SER A 56 8.40 19.78 -6.02
N LYS A 57 9.05 18.68 -6.40
CA LYS A 57 10.42 18.29 -6.04
C LYS A 57 10.61 18.02 -4.54
N ASP A 58 9.52 17.80 -3.80
CA ASP A 58 9.58 17.47 -2.38
C ASP A 58 10.09 16.04 -2.17
N ILE A 59 10.88 15.89 -1.11
CA ILE A 59 11.45 14.61 -0.68
C ILE A 59 11.03 14.38 0.76
N SER A 60 10.47 13.22 1.03
CA SER A 60 10.19 12.75 2.39
C SER A 60 10.70 11.32 2.56
N SER A 61 11.05 10.96 3.79
CA SER A 61 11.43 9.60 4.15
C SER A 61 10.44 9.04 5.16
N ILE A 62 10.18 7.74 5.02
CA ILE A 62 9.43 6.92 5.95
C ILE A 62 10.43 5.94 6.57
N ASP A 63 10.44 5.89 7.90
CA ASP A 63 11.16 4.88 8.67
C ASP A 63 10.42 3.53 8.59
N TYR A 64 10.42 2.96 7.39
CA TYR A 64 9.89 1.63 7.10
C TYR A 64 10.87 0.90 6.19
N SER A 65 11.41 -0.19 6.70
CA SER A 65 12.28 -1.08 5.95
C SER A 65 11.44 -2.10 5.17
N SER A 66 11.92 -2.53 4.01
CA SER A 66 11.27 -3.60 3.24
C SER A 66 12.29 -4.47 2.51
N VAL A 67 11.87 -5.67 2.11
CA VAL A 67 12.62 -6.56 1.22
C VAL A 67 11.99 -6.65 -0.17
N ALA A 68 10.70 -6.32 -0.27
CA ALA A 68 9.96 -6.28 -1.52
C ALA A 68 9.02 -5.09 -1.53
N GLY A 69 9.02 -4.34 -2.63
CA GLY A 69 8.17 -3.18 -2.83
C GLY A 69 7.57 -3.23 -4.22
N ILE A 70 6.24 -3.18 -4.31
CA ILE A 70 5.50 -3.29 -5.57
C ILE A 70 4.33 -2.31 -5.61
N GLY A 71 4.12 -1.69 -6.77
CA GLY A 71 2.93 -0.89 -7.05
C GLY A 71 1.79 -1.78 -7.55
N ASP A 72 0.57 -1.46 -7.17
CA ASP A 72 -0.65 -2.10 -7.70
C ASP A 72 -1.32 -1.24 -8.77
N LYS A 73 -2.44 -1.76 -9.32
CA LYS A 73 -3.18 -1.09 -10.40
C LYS A 73 -4.02 0.11 -9.93
N TYR A 74 -4.15 0.32 -8.63
CA TYR A 74 -4.99 1.35 -8.02
C TYR A 74 -4.16 2.54 -7.51
N ASN A 75 -2.92 2.68 -7.99
CA ASN A 75 -1.97 3.68 -7.51
C ASN A 75 -1.66 3.55 -6.01
N SER A 76 -1.73 2.34 -5.47
CA SER A 76 -1.17 2.04 -4.16
C SER A 76 0.18 1.33 -4.33
N ALA A 77 1.04 1.41 -3.31
CA ALA A 77 2.22 0.56 -3.18
C ALA A 77 2.14 -0.31 -1.94
N TRP A 78 2.68 -1.52 -2.06
CA TRP A 78 2.77 -2.51 -0.99
C TRP A 78 4.23 -2.84 -0.74
N LEU A 79 4.67 -2.61 0.49
CA LEU A 79 6.03 -2.87 0.94
C LEU A 79 6.01 -3.98 1.99
N PHE A 80 6.62 -5.10 1.65
CA PHE A 80 6.71 -6.28 2.50
C PHE A 80 8.02 -6.27 3.25
N ASN A 81 7.91 -6.47 4.55
CA ASN A 81 9.04 -6.76 5.42
C ASN A 81 9.62 -8.15 5.14
N GLY A 82 10.75 -8.45 5.77
CA GLY A 82 11.37 -9.77 5.69
C GLY A 82 10.55 -10.90 6.31
N LYS A 83 11.12 -12.11 6.23
CA LYS A 83 10.60 -13.32 6.85
C LYS A 83 10.24 -13.10 8.33
N ASP A 84 9.22 -13.81 8.79
CA ASP A 84 8.65 -13.73 10.15
C ASP A 84 7.91 -12.42 10.50
N SER A 85 7.94 -11.43 9.61
CA SER A 85 7.14 -10.22 9.76
C SER A 85 5.65 -10.51 9.69
N LYS A 86 4.88 -9.80 10.52
CA LYS A 86 3.41 -9.72 10.46
C LYS A 86 2.92 -8.39 9.91
N SER A 87 3.79 -7.57 9.35
CA SER A 87 3.41 -6.25 8.83
C SER A 87 3.72 -6.09 7.35
N VAL A 88 2.85 -5.33 6.69
CA VAL A 88 3.02 -4.82 5.34
C VAL A 88 2.66 -3.34 5.37
N MET A 89 3.50 -2.49 4.78
CA MET A 89 3.14 -1.09 4.61
C MET A 89 2.37 -0.93 3.31
N ARG A 90 1.24 -0.23 3.39
CA ARG A 90 0.49 0.23 2.23
C ARG A 90 0.68 1.73 2.10
N TYR A 91 1.05 2.18 0.91
CA TYR A 91 0.98 3.58 0.52
C TYR A 91 -0.22 3.75 -0.41
N ASP A 92 -1.12 4.69 -0.11
CA ASP A 92 -2.31 4.98 -0.90
C ASP A 92 -2.73 6.44 -0.71
N ASP A 93 -3.10 7.10 -1.81
CA ASP A 93 -3.65 8.48 -1.82
C ASP A 93 -2.81 9.49 -1.00
N GLY A 94 -1.50 9.53 -1.23
CA GLY A 94 -0.57 10.45 -0.54
C GLY A 94 -0.31 10.10 0.94
N SER A 95 -0.88 9.01 1.44
CA SER A 95 -0.78 8.57 2.83
C SER A 95 -0.22 7.16 2.93
N TRP A 96 0.25 6.77 4.12
CA TRP A 96 0.70 5.40 4.38
C TRP A 96 0.12 4.85 5.66
N SER A 97 -0.11 3.54 5.66
CA SER A 97 -0.51 2.76 6.83
C SER A 97 0.33 1.49 6.91
N VAL A 98 0.50 0.98 8.13
CA VAL A 98 1.11 -0.34 8.37
C VAL A 98 0.00 -1.29 8.74
N GLU A 99 -0.27 -2.23 7.85
CA GLU A 99 -1.31 -3.25 8.00
C GLU A 99 -0.72 -4.52 8.62
N THR A 100 -1.53 -5.23 9.39
CA THR A 100 -1.14 -6.52 9.98
C THR A 100 -1.56 -7.66 9.08
N LEU A 101 -0.59 -8.52 8.72
CA LEU A 101 -0.83 -9.75 7.98
C LEU A 101 -1.54 -10.79 8.88
N PRO A 102 -2.48 -11.59 8.34
CA PRO A 102 -3.16 -12.66 9.10
C PRO A 102 -2.18 -13.71 9.66
N HIS A 103 -1.10 -13.95 8.93
CA HIS A 103 -0.04 -14.89 9.27
C HIS A 103 1.32 -14.25 9.03
N GLN A 104 2.35 -14.75 9.71
CA GLN A 104 3.73 -14.33 9.46
C GLN A 104 4.14 -14.67 8.03
N LEU A 105 4.97 -13.81 7.44
CA LEU A 105 5.65 -14.06 6.17
C LEU A 105 6.47 -15.36 6.30
N PRO A 106 6.07 -16.44 5.62
CA PRO A 106 6.64 -17.77 5.85
C PRO A 106 7.88 -18.04 4.97
N ILE A 107 8.32 -17.03 4.22
CA ILE A 107 9.38 -17.14 3.22
C ILE A 107 10.36 -15.99 3.33
N GLU A 108 11.61 -16.26 3.00
CA GLU A 108 12.60 -15.24 2.67
C GLU A 108 12.42 -14.86 1.20
N VAL A 109 11.94 -13.64 0.95
CA VAL A 109 11.56 -13.19 -0.40
C VAL A 109 12.80 -12.93 -1.25
N GLU A 110 12.86 -13.57 -2.42
CA GLU A 110 13.95 -13.40 -3.39
C GLU A 110 13.50 -12.64 -4.63
N THR A 111 12.25 -12.87 -5.06
CA THR A 111 11.65 -12.16 -6.19
C THR A 111 10.15 -12.01 -6.00
N PHE A 112 9.56 -11.03 -6.66
CA PHE A 112 8.15 -10.69 -6.52
C PHE A 112 7.56 -10.20 -7.83
N GLY A 113 6.25 -10.31 -7.96
CA GLY A 113 5.50 -9.88 -9.14
C GLY A 113 4.05 -9.56 -8.82
N PHE A 114 3.37 -8.92 -9.77
CA PHE A 114 1.96 -8.55 -9.66
C PHE A 114 1.27 -8.88 -10.99
N ASP A 115 0.13 -9.57 -10.93
CA ASP A 115 -0.65 -9.96 -12.11
C ASP A 115 -1.83 -9.03 -12.41
N GLY A 116 -2.00 -7.95 -11.64
CA GLY A 116 -3.15 -7.05 -11.72
C GLY A 116 -4.21 -7.29 -10.63
N VAL A 117 -4.14 -8.38 -9.88
CA VAL A 117 -5.06 -8.68 -8.75
C VAL A 117 -4.28 -9.07 -7.52
N SER A 118 -3.33 -9.99 -7.66
CA SER A 118 -2.55 -10.54 -6.57
C SER A 118 -1.07 -10.28 -6.76
N ILE A 119 -0.42 -10.02 -5.63
CA ILE A 119 1.04 -9.96 -5.52
C ILE A 119 1.54 -11.37 -5.21
N TYR A 120 2.55 -11.82 -5.94
CA TYR A 120 3.25 -13.07 -5.70
C TYR A 120 4.63 -12.76 -5.15
N LEU A 121 4.95 -13.39 -4.02
CA LEU A 121 6.27 -13.35 -3.41
C LEU A 121 6.86 -14.75 -3.55
N HIS A 122 7.97 -14.86 -4.24
CA HIS A 122 8.72 -16.10 -4.44
C HIS A 122 9.98 -16.07 -3.58
N GLY A 123 10.29 -17.20 -2.96
CA GLY A 123 11.45 -17.31 -2.10
C GLY A 123 11.62 -18.71 -1.55
N VAL A 124 12.27 -18.79 -0.39
CA VAL A 124 12.60 -20.06 0.28
C VAL A 124 12.04 -20.12 1.70
N ASP A 125 11.68 -21.32 2.14
CA ASP A 125 11.27 -21.58 3.52
C ASP A 125 12.47 -21.85 4.46
N ASP A 126 12.20 -22.20 5.73
CA ASP A 126 13.24 -22.55 6.72
C ASP A 126 14.14 -23.72 6.31
N ASN A 127 13.67 -24.59 5.42
CA ASN A 127 14.41 -25.76 4.96
C ASN A 127 15.13 -25.48 3.62
N GLY A 128 15.09 -24.24 3.12
CA GLY A 128 15.60 -23.87 1.81
C GLY A 128 14.76 -24.41 0.65
N ALA A 129 13.53 -24.88 0.91
CA ALA A 129 12.65 -25.35 -0.14
C ALA A 129 11.95 -24.14 -0.81
N PRO A 130 11.81 -24.14 -2.15
CA PRO A 130 11.14 -23.05 -2.86
C PRO A 130 9.67 -22.99 -2.47
N LYS A 131 9.20 -21.79 -2.13
CA LYS A 131 7.83 -21.54 -1.69
C LYS A 131 7.34 -20.20 -2.23
N VAL A 132 6.03 -20.13 -2.47
CA VAL A 132 5.36 -18.94 -2.98
C VAL A 132 4.28 -18.51 -1.99
N MET A 133 4.20 -17.21 -1.74
CA MET A 133 3.10 -16.58 -1.02
C MET A 133 2.36 -15.67 -1.98
N THR A 134 1.02 -15.74 -1.93
CA THR A 134 0.14 -14.87 -2.70
C THR A 134 -0.56 -13.92 -1.74
N PHE A 135 -0.64 -12.65 -2.12
CA PHE A 135 -1.31 -11.59 -1.39
C PHE A 135 -2.31 -10.91 -2.30
N ASP A 136 -3.60 -11.00 -1.96
CA ASP A 136 -4.69 -10.36 -2.71
C ASP A 136 -4.84 -8.90 -2.25
N THR A 137 -4.56 -7.96 -3.15
CA THR A 137 -4.65 -6.52 -2.82
C THR A 137 -6.09 -6.02 -2.73
N SER A 138 -7.06 -6.77 -3.28
CA SER A 138 -8.48 -6.40 -3.28
C SER A 138 -9.22 -6.76 -2.00
N ALA A 139 -8.62 -7.59 -1.15
CA ALA A 139 -9.21 -7.95 0.14
C ALA A 139 -9.32 -6.74 1.09
N VAL A 140 -8.43 -5.76 0.93
CA VAL A 140 -8.42 -4.54 1.75
C VAL A 140 -9.56 -3.61 1.29
N GLY A 141 -10.58 -3.47 2.15
CA GLY A 141 -11.80 -2.69 1.85
C GLY A 141 -12.97 -3.53 1.31
N SER A 142 -12.79 -4.83 1.11
CA SER A 142 -13.90 -5.74 0.77
C SER A 142 -14.91 -5.83 1.92
N ILE A 143 -16.19 -6.02 1.60
CA ILE A 143 -17.24 -6.33 2.60
C ILE A 143 -16.87 -7.60 3.40
N GLU A 144 -16.10 -8.50 2.81
CA GLU A 144 -15.64 -9.73 3.43
C GLU A 144 -14.46 -9.50 4.40
N SER A 145 -13.86 -8.32 4.40
CA SER A 145 -12.89 -7.94 5.44
C SER A 145 -13.60 -7.71 6.78
N GLY A 146 -12.91 -7.96 7.90
CA GLY A 146 -13.49 -7.77 9.23
C GLY A 146 -14.03 -6.36 9.47
N SER A 147 -13.34 -5.33 8.95
CA SER A 147 -13.81 -3.94 9.00
C SER A 147 -14.97 -3.67 8.02
N GLY A 148 -14.93 -4.24 6.82
CA GLY A 148 -16.02 -4.16 5.84
C GLY A 148 -17.33 -4.74 6.35
N PHE A 149 -17.27 -5.90 7.03
CA PHE A 149 -18.43 -6.53 7.65
C PHE A 149 -19.04 -5.64 8.74
N ILE A 150 -18.21 -5.07 9.62
CA ILE A 150 -18.70 -4.17 10.69
C ILE A 150 -19.32 -2.91 10.11
N ASN A 151 -18.73 -2.31 9.08
CA ASN A 151 -19.29 -1.14 8.40
C ASN A 151 -20.65 -1.47 7.76
N LEU A 152 -20.77 -2.61 7.09
CA LEU A 152 -22.05 -3.06 6.53
C LEU A 152 -23.10 -3.27 7.62
N ALA A 153 -22.73 -3.94 8.73
CA ALA A 153 -23.63 -4.16 9.86
C ALA A 153 -24.12 -2.82 10.45
N PHE A 154 -23.23 -1.83 10.57
CA PHE A 154 -23.58 -0.49 11.05
C PHE A 154 -24.59 0.22 10.13
N ILE A 155 -24.40 0.12 8.82
CA ILE A 155 -25.33 0.69 7.82
C ILE A 155 -26.71 0.02 7.93
N ILE A 156 -26.76 -1.31 8.04
CA ILE A 156 -28.02 -2.06 8.16
C ILE A 156 -28.77 -1.66 9.43
N ILE A 157 -28.09 -1.64 10.59
CA ILE A 157 -28.72 -1.28 11.86
C ILE A 157 -29.23 0.17 11.82
N SER A 158 -28.45 1.08 11.25
CA SER A 158 -28.83 2.49 11.10
C SER A 158 -30.06 2.65 10.19
N LEU A 159 -30.16 1.89 9.09
CA LEU A 159 -31.33 1.89 8.22
C LEU A 159 -32.59 1.38 8.93
N ILE A 160 -32.48 0.33 9.74
CA ILE A 160 -33.60 -0.20 10.54
C ILE A 160 -34.09 0.87 11.52
N MET A 161 -33.17 1.52 12.24
CA MET A 161 -33.52 2.59 13.19
C MET A 161 -34.20 3.77 12.50
N LEU A 162 -33.72 4.16 11.32
CA LEU A 162 -34.28 5.25 10.52
C LEU A 162 -35.68 4.91 10.01
N ALA A 163 -35.91 3.67 9.58
CA ALA A 163 -37.23 3.18 9.18
C ALA A 163 -38.22 3.20 10.36
N LEU A 164 -37.81 2.75 11.55
CA LEU A 164 -38.64 2.78 12.76
C LEU A 164 -38.99 4.21 13.20
N MET A 165 -38.05 5.15 13.08
CA MET A 165 -38.31 6.56 13.34
C MET A 165 -39.30 7.14 12.33
N ALA A 166 -39.14 6.81 11.04
CA ALA A 166 -40.05 7.26 10.00
C ALA A 166 -41.49 6.75 10.23
N THR A 167 -41.65 5.47 10.57
CA THR A 167 -42.98 4.90 10.88
C THR A 167 -43.58 5.54 12.13
N ASN A 168 -42.80 5.75 13.18
CA ASN A 168 -43.28 6.43 14.40
C ASN A 168 -43.74 7.87 14.13
N ILE A 169 -43.01 8.62 13.29
CA ILE A 169 -43.41 9.98 12.90
C ILE A 169 -44.71 9.95 12.10
N VAL A 170 -44.81 9.06 11.11
CA VAL A 170 -46.03 8.91 10.29
C VAL A 170 -47.23 8.51 11.15
N GLU A 171 -47.07 7.58 12.09
CA GLU A 171 -48.12 7.20 13.03
C GLU A 171 -48.55 8.35 13.92
N LYS A 172 -47.60 9.15 14.42
CA LYS A 172 -47.89 10.31 15.25
C LYS A 172 -48.66 11.39 14.48
N LEU A 173 -48.24 11.70 13.25
CA LEU A 173 -48.94 12.62 12.36
C LEU A 173 -50.35 12.13 12.01
N ARG A 174 -50.51 10.82 11.76
CA ARG A 174 -51.82 10.23 11.47
C ARG A 174 -52.78 10.28 12.66
N LYS A 175 -52.25 10.22 13.89
CA LYS A 175 -53.03 10.39 15.13
C LYS A 175 -53.43 11.84 15.42
N GLU A 176 -52.66 12.83 14.96
CA GLU A 176 -52.99 14.26 15.16
C GLU A 176 -54.01 14.78 14.15
N ILE A 177 -54.19 14.10 13.01
CA ILE A 177 -55.12 14.51 11.92
C ILE A 177 -56.49 13.81 12.04
N ALA A 178 -56.63 12.80 12.90
CA ALA A 178 -57.87 12.08 13.18
C ALA A 178 -58.58 12.61 14.44
#